data_AF-A0A1B6NRL7-F1
#
_entry.id   AF-A0A1B6NRL7-F1
#
_cell.length_a   1.000
_cell.length_b   1.000
_cell.length_c   1.000
_cell.angle_alpha   90.00
_cell.angle_beta   90.00
_cell.angle_gamma   90.00
#
_symmetry.space_group_name_H-M   'P 1'
#
loop_
_entity.id
_entity.type
_entity.pdbx_description
1 polymer ?
#
loop_
_entity_poly.entity_id
_entity_poly.type
_entity_poly.pdbx_seq_one_letter_code
_entity_poly.pdbx_strand_id
1 'polypeptide(L)'
;MPDISKPIEQFQILPAKEFPLDEGRETFRTNFAAMFPNASSRKSELHKDVMAGIASSGLEYYQPLFFDLKDWQEESTLFSYLPSDALFITDELIHEKQADYWSQ
;
A
#
# COMPACT_ATOMS: atom_id res chain seq x y z
N MET A 1 18.55 8.43 31.57
CA MET A 1 18.06 8.93 30.26
C MET A 1 19.27 9.09 29.36
N PRO A 2 19.17 8.84 28.04
CA PRO A 2 20.26 9.11 27.12
C PRO A 2 20.64 10.59 27.16
N ASP A 3 21.93 10.88 27.03
CA ASP A 3 22.50 12.22 27.02
C ASP A 3 22.14 12.93 25.70
N ILE A 4 21.13 13.79 25.76
CA ILE A 4 20.60 14.58 24.64
C ILE A 4 21.53 15.72 24.18
N SER A 5 22.70 15.90 24.81
CA SER A 5 23.64 16.97 24.46
C SER A 5 24.51 16.66 23.23
N LYS A 6 24.58 15.39 22.81
CA LYS A 6 25.40 14.97 21.67
C LYS A 6 24.59 15.04 20.36
N PRO A 7 25.16 15.62 19.28
CA PRO A 7 24.47 15.72 17.99
C PRO A 7 24.32 14.35 17.33
N ILE A 8 23.24 14.17 16.59
CA ILE A 8 22.98 12.97 15.76
C ILE A 8 23.82 13.08 14.48
N GLU A 9 24.67 12.09 14.23
CA GLU A 9 25.55 12.05 13.04
C GLU A 9 24.79 11.70 11.75
N GLN A 10 23.80 10.82 11.84
CA GLN A 10 23.00 10.38 10.71
C GLN A 10 21.58 10.00 11.17
N PHE A 11 20.59 10.33 10.34
CA PHE A 11 19.23 9.86 10.48
C PHE A 11 18.64 9.55 9.10
N GLN A 12 17.66 8.67 9.08
CA GLN A 12 16.91 8.32 7.87
C GLN A 12 15.44 8.68 8.09
N ILE A 13 14.84 9.36 7.12
CA ILE A 13 13.39 9.60 7.09
C ILE A 13 12.77 8.58 6.14
N LEU A 14 11.77 7.87 6.64
CA LEU A 14 10.92 7.03 5.80
C LEU A 14 9.79 7.87 5.18
N PRO A 15 9.24 7.46 4.03
CA PRO A 15 8.06 8.09 3.46
C PRO A 15 6.91 8.17 4.48
N ALA A 16 6.14 9.24 4.42
CA ALA A 16 5.01 9.46 5.34
C ALA A 16 3.80 8.54 5.05
N LYS A 17 3.79 7.86 3.90
CA LYS A 17 2.71 7.00 3.42
C LYS A 17 3.29 5.76 2.74
N GLU A 18 2.48 4.71 2.68
CA GLU A 18 2.85 3.42 2.07
C GLU A 18 2.81 3.46 0.52
N PHE A 19 2.36 4.56 -0.07
CA PHE A 19 2.32 4.75 -1.52
C PHE A 19 2.65 6.19 -1.94
N PRO A 20 3.20 6.36 -3.15
CA PRO A 20 3.60 7.67 -3.67
C PRO A 20 2.36 8.47 -4.12
N LEU A 21 1.67 9.12 -3.19
CA LEU A 21 0.45 9.87 -3.50
C LEU A 21 0.72 10.96 -4.55
N ASP A 22 1.83 11.69 -4.42
CA ASP A 22 2.13 12.83 -5.29
C ASP A 22 2.79 12.41 -6.59
N GLU A 23 3.78 11.52 -6.51
CA GLU A 23 4.59 11.04 -7.65
C GLU A 23 3.84 9.97 -8.46
N GLY A 24 2.96 9.19 -7.83
CA GLY A 24 2.21 8.09 -8.44
C GLY A 24 0.87 8.49 -9.06
N ARG A 25 0.52 9.79 -9.12
CA ARG A 25 -0.79 10.25 -9.65
C ARG A 25 -1.04 9.79 -11.08
N GLU A 26 -0.03 9.85 -11.94
CA GLU A 26 -0.20 9.49 -13.35
C GLU A 26 -0.37 7.97 -13.53
N THR A 27 0.37 7.19 -12.75
CA THR A 27 0.20 5.73 -12.64
C THR A 27 -1.20 5.38 -12.15
N PHE A 28 -1.66 6.02 -11.07
CA PHE A 28 -3.01 5.88 -10.55
C PHE A 28 -4.06 6.19 -11.61
N ARG A 29 -3.93 7.32 -12.32
CA ARG A 29 -4.88 7.74 -13.36
C ARG A 29 -5.01 6.69 -14.46
N THR A 30 -3.87 6.16 -14.92
CA THR A 30 -3.81 5.15 -15.98
C THR A 30 -4.41 3.82 -15.50
N ASN A 31 -3.98 3.34 -14.34
CA ASN A 31 -4.45 2.08 -13.77
C ASN A 31 -5.93 2.14 -13.38
N PHE A 32 -6.41 3.26 -12.86
CA PHE A 32 -7.82 3.46 -12.52
C PHE A 32 -8.71 3.37 -13.76
N ALA A 33 -8.30 4.01 -14.87
CA ALA A 33 -9.06 3.95 -16.12
C ALA A 33 -9.08 2.52 -16.72
N ALA A 34 -7.96 1.78 -16.58
CA ALA A 34 -7.86 0.39 -17.05
C ALA A 34 -8.69 -0.58 -16.19
N MET A 35 -8.64 -0.44 -14.86
CA MET A 35 -9.34 -1.31 -13.91
C MET A 35 -10.84 -1.04 -13.87
N PHE A 36 -11.26 0.22 -14.06
CA PHE A 36 -12.65 0.66 -13.97
C PHE A 36 -13.13 1.34 -15.26
N PRO A 37 -13.19 0.62 -16.40
CA PRO A 37 -13.49 1.22 -17.71
C PRO A 37 -14.90 1.85 -17.79
N ASN A 38 -15.83 1.38 -16.96
CA ASN A 38 -17.20 1.89 -16.90
C ASN A 38 -17.39 2.97 -15.82
N ALA A 39 -16.39 3.22 -14.97
CA ALA A 39 -16.45 4.26 -13.97
C ALA A 39 -16.16 5.62 -14.62
N SER A 40 -17.03 6.59 -14.39
CA SER A 40 -16.74 7.96 -14.82
C SER A 40 -15.76 8.60 -13.84
N SER A 41 -14.50 8.78 -14.25
CA SER A 41 -13.48 9.49 -13.43
C SER A 41 -13.91 10.90 -13.04
N ARG A 42 -14.79 11.55 -13.82
CA ARG A 42 -15.38 12.86 -13.50
C ARG A 42 -16.48 12.80 -12.43
N LYS A 43 -17.05 11.63 -12.17
CA LYS A 43 -18.05 11.42 -11.12
C LYS A 43 -17.48 10.77 -9.86
N SER A 44 -16.31 10.12 -9.96
CA SER A 44 -15.59 9.58 -8.81
C SER A 44 -14.97 10.71 -7.98
N GLU A 45 -15.43 10.88 -6.74
CA GLU A 45 -14.83 11.82 -5.78
C GLU A 45 -13.41 11.39 -5.42
N LEU A 46 -13.19 10.10 -5.19
CA LEU A 46 -11.87 9.53 -4.91
C LEU A 46 -10.86 9.86 -6.02
N HIS A 47 -11.24 9.71 -7.29
CA HIS A 47 -10.33 10.06 -8.39
C HIS A 47 -10.00 11.56 -8.40
N LYS A 48 -10.97 12.43 -8.14
CA LYS A 48 -10.74 13.88 -8.09
C LYS A 48 -9.79 14.26 -6.95
N ASP A 49 -9.99 13.66 -5.78
CA ASP A 49 -9.18 13.89 -4.60
C ASP A 49 -7.73 13.48 -4.83
N VAL A 50 -7.51 12.30 -5.43
CA VAL A 50 -6.15 11.85 -5.80
C VAL A 50 -5.49 12.81 -6.79
N MET A 51 -6.22 13.29 -7.80
CA MET A 51 -5.68 14.30 -8.74
C MET A 51 -5.34 15.63 -8.04
N ALA A 52 -6.09 15.99 -6.99
CA ALA A 52 -5.82 17.15 -6.15
C ALA A 52 -4.73 16.92 -5.08
N GLY A 53 -4.14 15.71 -4.98
CA GLY A 53 -3.13 15.37 -3.97
C GLY A 53 -3.72 15.12 -2.57
N ILE A 54 -5.02 14.83 -2.49
CA ILE A 54 -5.74 14.58 -1.24
C ILE A 54 -5.81 13.06 -1.00
N ALA A 55 -5.39 12.62 0.18
CA ALA A 55 -5.58 11.25 0.63
C ALA A 55 -6.91 11.11 1.38
N SER A 56 -7.97 10.80 0.65
CA SER A 56 -9.30 10.56 1.21
C SER A 56 -9.33 9.25 1.99
N SER A 57 -10.24 9.16 2.97
CA SER A 57 -10.40 7.94 3.77
C SER A 57 -10.72 6.73 2.88
N GLY A 58 -9.99 5.63 3.06
CA GLY A 58 -10.16 4.41 2.28
C GLY A 58 -9.39 4.42 0.94
N LEU A 59 -8.56 5.44 0.68
CA LEU A 59 -7.67 5.43 -0.48
C LEU A 59 -6.67 4.27 -0.44
N GLU A 60 -6.35 3.77 0.75
CA GLU A 60 -5.47 2.64 1.00
C GLU A 60 -5.95 1.36 0.29
N TYR A 61 -7.28 1.18 0.13
CA TYR A 61 -7.84 0.05 -0.64
C TYR A 61 -7.54 0.14 -2.15
N TYR A 62 -7.06 1.28 -2.62
CA TYR A 62 -6.66 1.54 -4.01
C TYR A 62 -5.15 1.72 -4.15
N GLN A 63 -4.38 1.43 -3.10
CA GLN A 63 -2.92 1.46 -3.10
C GLN A 63 -2.27 0.77 -4.31
N PRO A 64 -2.74 -0.41 -4.78
CA PRO A 64 -2.15 -1.08 -5.95
C PRO A 64 -2.11 -0.22 -7.21
N LEU A 65 -3.02 0.75 -7.35
CA LEU A 65 -3.11 1.59 -8.54
C LEU A 65 -1.96 2.61 -8.63
N PHE A 66 -1.25 2.89 -7.53
CA PHE A 66 -0.12 3.82 -7.51
C PHE A 66 1.21 3.21 -8.00
N PHE A 67 1.23 1.90 -8.28
CA PHE A 67 2.43 1.17 -8.68
C PHE A 67 2.25 0.54 -10.07
N ASP A 68 3.35 0.07 -10.65
CA ASP A 68 3.25 -0.86 -11.76
C ASP A 68 2.52 -2.12 -11.27
N LEU A 69 1.48 -2.56 -12.00
CA LEU A 69 0.62 -3.64 -11.54
C LEU A 69 1.34 -4.98 -11.51
N LYS A 70 2.35 -5.19 -12.37
CA LYS A 70 3.14 -6.41 -12.38
C LYS A 70 4.09 -6.43 -11.19
N ASP A 71 4.83 -5.34 -10.98
CA ASP A 71 5.76 -5.21 -9.85
C ASP A 71 5.00 -5.34 -8.52
N TRP A 72 3.81 -4.73 -8.41
CA TRP A 72 2.95 -4.87 -7.24
C TRP A 72 2.55 -6.33 -7.00
N GLN A 73 2.12 -7.07 -8.03
CA GLN A 73 1.74 -8.48 -7.87
C GLN A 73 2.89 -9.37 -7.42
N GLU A 74 4.12 -9.07 -7.85
CA GLU A 74 5.31 -9.87 -7.54
C GLU A 74 5.90 -9.52 -6.17
N GLU A 75 5.86 -8.24 -5.76
CA GLU A 75 6.65 -7.74 -4.63
C GLU A 75 5.82 -7.18 -3.45
N SER A 76 4.50 -6.99 -3.60
CA SER A 76 3.69 -6.35 -2.54
C SER A 76 3.34 -7.27 -1.36
N THR A 77 3.75 -8.54 -1.39
CA THR A 77 3.38 -9.48 -0.33
C THR A 77 4.28 -9.29 0.88
N LEU A 78 3.73 -9.50 2.09
CA LEU A 78 4.54 -9.51 3.31
C LEU A 78 5.71 -10.51 3.23
N PHE A 79 5.52 -11.62 2.51
CA PHE A 79 6.52 -12.67 2.35
C PHE A 79 7.73 -12.22 1.53
N SER A 80 7.56 -11.22 0.65
CA SER A 80 8.66 -10.65 -0.14
C SER A 80 9.71 -9.94 0.73
N TYR A 81 9.38 -9.60 1.97
CA TYR A 81 10.30 -9.01 2.95
C TYR A 81 11.01 -10.05 3.83
N LEU A 82 10.60 -11.32 3.78
CA LEU A 82 11.15 -12.37 4.62
C LEU A 82 12.39 -13.00 3.98
N PRO A 83 13.39 -13.40 4.78
CA PRO A 83 14.53 -14.13 4.26
C PRO A 83 14.12 -15.51 3.75
N SER A 84 14.89 -16.08 2.83
CA SER A 84 14.58 -17.36 2.19
C SER A 84 14.56 -18.55 3.16
N ASP A 85 15.18 -18.42 4.33
CA ASP A 85 15.27 -19.43 5.38
C ASP A 85 14.32 -19.14 6.58
N ALA A 86 13.32 -18.28 6.38
CA ALA A 86 12.32 -17.98 7.40
C ALA A 86 11.57 -19.24 7.86
N LEU A 87 11.57 -19.50 9.17
CA LEU A 87 10.78 -20.56 9.79
C LEU A 87 9.41 -20.02 10.19
N PHE A 88 8.35 -20.62 9.64
CA PHE A 88 6.97 -20.31 10.03
C PHE A 88 6.50 -21.23 11.15
N ILE A 89 6.02 -20.64 12.23
CA ILE A 89 5.33 -21.34 13.32
C ILE A 89 3.89 -20.87 13.28
N THR A 90 2.95 -21.79 13.13
CA THR A 90 1.53 -21.49 12.97
C THR A 90 0.72 -22.27 14.00
N ASP A 91 -0.45 -21.73 14.34
CA ASP A 91 -1.44 -22.42 15.18
C ASP A 91 -2.16 -23.50 14.37
N GLU A 92 -2.58 -24.59 15.01
CA GLU A 92 -3.28 -25.70 14.37
C GLU A 92 -4.59 -25.25 13.67
N LEU A 93 -5.22 -24.19 14.16
CA LEU A 93 -6.50 -23.68 13.66
C LEU A 93 -6.36 -22.61 12.56
N ILE A 94 -5.15 -22.31 12.10
CA ILE A 94 -4.90 -21.19 11.15
C ILE A 94 -5.75 -21.29 9.88
N HIS A 95 -5.93 -22.49 9.33
CA HIS A 95 -6.72 -22.71 8.12
C HIS A 95 -8.22 -22.45 8.34
N GLU A 96 -8.76 -22.89 9.48
CA GLU A 96 -10.15 -22.66 9.83
C GLU A 96 -10.41 -21.17 10.04
N LYS A 97 -9.54 -20.49 10.79
CA LYS A 97 -9.67 -19.05 11.05
C LYS A 97 -9.50 -18.19 9.82
N GLN A 98 -8.66 -18.61 8.88
CA GLN A 98 -8.56 -17.97 7.57
C GLN A 98 -9.89 -18.09 6.81
N ALA A 99 -10.49 -19.28 6.74
CA ALA A 99 -11.76 -19.49 6.07
C ALA A 99 -12.90 -18.70 6.72
N ASP A 100 -12.98 -18.70 8.06
CA ASP A 100 -13.95 -17.94 8.85
C ASP A 100 -13.88 -16.44 8.48
N TYR A 101 -12.68 -15.86 8.44
CA TYR A 101 -12.47 -14.44 8.12
C TYR A 101 -12.99 -14.05 6.73
N TRP A 102 -12.77 -14.89 5.72
CA TRP A 102 -13.21 -14.60 4.34
C TRP A 102 -14.68 -14.88 4.07
N SER A 103 -15.37 -15.59 4.97
CA SER A 103 -16.79 -15.92 4.85
C SER A 103 -17.74 -14.88 5.46
N GLN A 104 -17.20 -13.86 6.13
CA GLN A 104 -17.96 -12.79 6.77
C GLN A 104 -18.46 -11.73 5.78
#